data_AF-A0A933E5M7-F1
#
_entry.id   AF-A0A933E5M7-F1
#
_cell.length_a   1.000
_cell.length_b   1.000
_cell.length_c   1.000
_cell.angle_alpha   90.00
_cell.angle_beta   90.00
_cell.angle_gamma   90.00
#
_symmetry.space_group_name_H-M   'P 1'
#
loop_
_entity.id
_entity.type
_entity.pdbx_description
1 polymer ?
#
loop_
_entity_poly.entity_id
_entity_poly.type
_entity_poly.pdbx_seq_one_letter_code
_entity_poly.pdbx_strand_id
1 'polypeptide(L)'
;MELTESQLEAASSIDQSVAVIAAAGSGKTSVLVERCLRAIQAGVPFEKLLIITFTEKAAGELKHRLSQHLPQALKTSLTDAWIGTFHAFCTRILSRHASLLHINPQFRILDEGAGRLLTHQAAQTTFLSLLETGNEHAALLVEALEFRNVIGLLEDLMAFRWHSQQLFSHGTLGSPEDQPLLTAVTHCFTKACDELQRYFHDAGQLDFQALETMTLHLFTSHPDILHMYQERFRHLFVDEYQDT
;
A
#
# COMPACT_ATOMS: atom_id res chain seq x y z
N MET A 1 28.65 -10.98 -15.25
CA MET A 1 28.92 -11.69 -13.98
C MET A 1 28.42 -13.10 -14.17
N GLU A 2 29.23 -14.10 -13.84
CA GLU A 2 28.80 -15.51 -13.97
C GLU A 2 27.82 -15.81 -12.82
N LEU A 3 26.61 -16.23 -13.16
CA LEU A 3 25.60 -16.65 -12.17
C LEU A 3 25.90 -18.07 -11.71
N THR A 4 25.65 -18.37 -10.44
CA THR A 4 25.65 -19.77 -9.97
C THR A 4 24.53 -20.56 -10.65
N GLU A 5 24.61 -21.89 -10.62
CA GLU A 5 23.58 -22.75 -11.20
C GLU A 5 22.17 -22.45 -10.63
N SER A 6 22.06 -22.28 -9.32
CA SER A 6 20.80 -21.92 -8.65
C SER A 6 20.29 -20.52 -9.03
N GLN A 7 21.19 -19.54 -9.20
CA GLN A 7 20.84 -18.20 -9.66
C GLN A 7 20.38 -18.22 -11.12
N LEU A 8 21.04 -19.01 -11.96
CA LEU A 8 20.71 -19.19 -13.36
C LEU A 8 19.34 -19.88 -13.53
N GLU A 9 19.07 -20.91 -12.73
CA GLU A 9 17.77 -21.58 -12.67
C GLU A 9 16.67 -20.57 -12.28
N ALA A 10 16.87 -19.85 -11.17
CA ALA A 10 15.93 -18.82 -10.72
C ALA A 10 15.73 -17.71 -11.77
N ALA A 11 16.76 -17.34 -12.52
CA ALA A 11 16.64 -16.35 -13.59
C ALA A 11 15.96 -16.88 -14.86
N SER A 12 16.02 -18.20 -15.12
CA SER A 12 15.53 -18.80 -16.37
C SER A 12 14.08 -19.24 -16.31
N SER A 13 13.54 -19.55 -15.13
CA SER A 13 12.18 -20.07 -14.97
C SER A 13 11.08 -18.99 -15.08
N ILE A 14 11.04 -18.24 -16.18
CA ILE A 14 10.21 -17.03 -16.40
C ILE A 14 8.70 -17.27 -16.17
N ASP A 15 8.20 -18.45 -16.55
CA ASP A 15 6.77 -18.80 -16.49
C ASP A 15 6.33 -19.46 -15.16
N GLN A 16 7.22 -19.51 -14.18
CA GLN A 16 6.96 -20.10 -12.87
C GLN A 16 7.07 -19.07 -11.76
N SER A 17 6.29 -19.26 -10.69
CA SER A 17 6.48 -18.53 -9.44
C SER A 17 7.78 -18.97 -8.79
N VAL A 18 8.68 -18.00 -8.54
CA VAL A 18 10.00 -18.25 -7.94
C VAL A 18 10.18 -17.34 -6.74
N ALA A 19 10.53 -17.93 -5.59
CA ALA A 19 10.96 -17.19 -4.40
C ALA A 19 12.47 -17.38 -4.20
N VAL A 20 13.22 -16.29 -4.15
CA VAL A 20 14.68 -16.31 -3.94
C VAL A 20 14.98 -15.90 -2.50
N ILE A 21 15.36 -16.87 -1.67
CA ILE A 21 15.75 -16.65 -0.28
C ILE A 21 17.27 -16.69 -0.20
N ALA A 22 17.90 -15.56 0.12
CA ALA A 22 19.34 -15.50 0.23
C ALA A 22 19.81 -14.35 1.14
N ALA A 23 21.00 -14.52 1.74
CA ALA A 23 21.61 -13.53 2.61
C ALA A 23 21.86 -12.19 1.88
N ALA A 24 22.11 -11.11 2.62
CA ALA A 24 22.53 -9.84 2.05
C ALA A 24 23.81 -10.03 1.21
N GLY A 25 23.92 -9.32 0.08
CA GLY A 25 25.08 -9.41 -0.82
C GLY A 25 25.16 -10.67 -1.70
N SER A 26 24.22 -11.61 -1.59
CA SER A 26 24.17 -12.85 -2.40
C SER A 26 23.77 -12.66 -3.88
N GLY A 27 23.53 -11.42 -4.32
CA GLY A 27 23.18 -11.12 -5.70
C GLY A 27 21.68 -11.26 -6.05
N LYS A 28 20.76 -11.25 -5.07
CA LYS A 28 19.29 -11.30 -5.30
C LYS A 28 18.83 -10.33 -6.39
N THR A 29 19.20 -9.06 -6.27
CA THR A 29 18.88 -8.03 -7.28
C THR A 29 19.47 -8.34 -8.65
N SER A 30 20.67 -8.95 -8.72
CA SER A 30 21.26 -9.38 -9.99
C SER A 30 20.47 -10.53 -10.64
N VAL A 31 19.96 -11.48 -9.84
CA VAL A 31 19.05 -12.53 -10.32
C VAL A 31 17.76 -11.93 -10.84
N LEU A 32 17.17 -10.98 -10.13
CA LEU A 32 15.94 -10.30 -10.54
C LEU A 32 16.15 -9.53 -11.87
N VAL A 33 17.25 -8.77 -11.99
CA VAL A 33 17.61 -8.06 -13.23
C VAL A 33 17.80 -9.05 -14.39
N GLU A 34 18.56 -10.12 -14.20
CA GLU A 34 18.75 -11.14 -15.24
C GLU A 34 17.42 -11.77 -15.65
N ARG A 35 16.56 -12.12 -14.69
CA ARG A 35 15.24 -12.70 -14.95
C ARG A 35 14.36 -11.76 -15.78
N CYS A 36 14.39 -10.46 -15.48
CA CYS A 36 13.69 -9.45 -16.27
C CYS A 36 14.24 -9.39 -17.71
N LEU A 37 15.57 -9.37 -17.87
CA LEU A 37 16.20 -9.36 -19.20
C LEU A 37 15.83 -10.60 -20.01
N ARG A 38 15.83 -11.78 -19.39
CA ARG A 38 15.44 -13.04 -20.03
C ARG A 38 13.97 -13.05 -20.43
N ALA A 39 13.07 -12.54 -19.59
CA ALA A 39 11.65 -12.38 -19.96
C ALA A 39 11.50 -11.49 -21.20
N ILE A 40 12.20 -10.37 -21.25
CA ILE A 40 12.16 -9.45 -22.40
C ILE A 40 12.75 -10.11 -23.66
N GLN A 41 13.86 -10.84 -23.53
CA GLN A 41 14.49 -11.59 -24.63
C GLN A 41 13.59 -12.72 -25.16
N ALA A 42 12.79 -13.34 -24.28
CA ALA A 42 11.76 -14.30 -24.65
C ALA A 42 10.52 -13.67 -25.31
N GLY A 43 10.50 -12.34 -25.49
CA GLY A 43 9.45 -11.61 -26.19
C GLY A 43 8.37 -11.02 -25.27
N VAL A 44 8.54 -11.06 -23.95
CA VAL A 44 7.60 -10.42 -23.00
C VAL A 44 7.69 -8.89 -23.16
N PRO A 45 6.58 -8.20 -23.50
CA PRO A 45 6.59 -6.73 -23.60
C PRO A 45 6.81 -6.08 -22.24
N PHE A 46 7.51 -4.94 -22.19
CA PHE A 46 7.71 -4.16 -20.96
C PHE A 46 6.43 -3.85 -20.20
N GLU A 47 5.35 -3.59 -20.94
CA GLU A 47 4.05 -3.28 -20.35
C GLU A 47 3.43 -4.45 -19.58
N LYS A 48 3.94 -5.66 -19.80
CA LYS A 48 3.53 -6.88 -19.09
C LYS A 48 4.33 -7.16 -17.81
N LEU A 49 5.37 -6.37 -17.53
CA LEU A 49 6.22 -6.47 -16.35
C LEU A 49 5.78 -5.44 -15.30
N LEU A 50 5.66 -5.87 -14.04
CA LEU A 50 5.58 -4.98 -12.87
C LEU A 50 6.71 -5.35 -11.91
N ILE A 51 7.54 -4.37 -11.57
CA ILE A 51 8.70 -4.53 -10.69
C ILE A 51 8.54 -3.59 -9.50
N ILE A 52 8.39 -4.15 -8.31
CA ILE A 52 8.25 -3.41 -7.07
C ILE A 52 9.52 -3.55 -6.24
N THR A 53 9.97 -2.44 -5.65
CA THR A 53 11.12 -2.38 -4.72
C THR A 53 10.76 -1.58 -3.49
N PHE A 54 11.49 -1.75 -2.38
CA PHE A 54 11.20 -1.01 -1.14
C PHE A 54 11.50 0.50 -1.22
N THR A 55 12.50 0.93 -2.00
CA THR A 55 12.91 2.35 -2.07
C THR A 55 13.01 2.87 -3.49
N GLU A 56 12.78 4.17 -3.68
CA GLU A 56 12.97 4.85 -4.98
C GLU A 56 14.42 4.73 -5.49
N LYS A 57 15.40 4.69 -4.58
CA LYS A 57 16.81 4.46 -4.92
C LYS A 57 17.01 3.06 -5.51
N ALA A 58 16.41 2.03 -4.92
CA ALA A 58 16.48 0.66 -5.43
C ALA A 58 15.79 0.54 -6.80
N ALA A 59 14.62 1.14 -6.97
CA ALA A 59 13.94 1.21 -8.27
C ALA A 59 14.82 1.90 -9.34
N GLY A 60 15.46 3.02 -9.00
CA GLY A 60 16.37 3.75 -9.88
C GLY A 60 17.61 2.94 -10.28
N GLU A 61 18.23 2.27 -9.32
CA GLU A 61 19.36 1.36 -9.56
C GLU A 61 18.95 0.19 -10.47
N LEU A 62 17.78 -0.40 -10.25
CA LEU A 62 17.25 -1.49 -11.07
C LEU A 62 17.01 -1.03 -12.52
N LYS A 63 16.38 0.14 -12.71
CA LYS A 63 16.22 0.78 -14.03
C LYS A 63 17.58 1.01 -14.69
N HIS A 64 18.57 1.50 -13.95
CA HIS A 64 19.92 1.72 -14.47
C HIS A 64 20.56 0.41 -14.95
N ARG A 65 20.52 -0.66 -14.15
CA ARG A 65 21.07 -1.98 -14.51
C ARG A 65 20.39 -2.58 -15.74
N LEU A 66 19.08 -2.48 -15.84
CA LEU A 66 18.35 -2.90 -17.04
C LEU A 66 18.80 -2.10 -18.26
N SER A 67 18.93 -0.77 -18.14
CA SER A 67 19.33 0.10 -19.25
C SER A 67 20.72 -0.20 -19.83
N GLN A 68 21.62 -0.79 -19.03
CA GLN A 68 22.96 -1.17 -19.47
C GLN A 68 22.94 -2.38 -20.42
N HIS A 69 21.96 -3.27 -20.28
CA HIS A 69 21.88 -4.53 -21.01
C HIS A 69 20.82 -4.52 -22.11
N LEU A 70 19.88 -3.57 -22.06
CA LEU A 70 18.81 -3.45 -23.05
C LEU A 70 19.29 -2.80 -24.36
N PRO A 71 18.81 -3.29 -25.52
CA PRO A 71 19.01 -2.60 -26.80
C PRO A 71 18.51 -1.15 -26.76
N GLN A 72 19.17 -0.26 -27.49
CA GLN A 72 18.85 1.18 -27.49
C GLN A 72 17.37 1.46 -27.81
N ALA A 73 16.76 0.68 -28.70
CA ALA A 73 15.36 0.80 -29.08
C ALA A 73 14.37 0.56 -27.93
N LEU A 74 14.76 -0.18 -26.89
CA LEU A 74 13.93 -0.50 -25.74
C LEU A 74 14.21 0.39 -24.51
N LYS A 75 15.28 1.19 -24.54
CA LYS A 75 15.63 2.05 -23.39
C LYS A 75 14.61 3.16 -23.16
N THR A 76 13.97 3.67 -24.20
CA THR A 76 12.90 4.66 -24.09
C THR A 76 11.69 4.11 -23.33
N SER A 77 11.41 2.79 -23.47
CA SER A 77 10.33 2.12 -22.76
C SER A 77 10.55 2.01 -21.24
N LEU A 78 11.80 2.16 -20.75
CA LEU A 78 12.09 2.13 -19.31
C LEU A 78 11.54 3.35 -18.57
N THR A 79 11.39 4.49 -19.25
CA THR A 79 10.86 5.71 -18.64
C THR A 79 9.42 5.49 -18.18
N ASP A 80 8.61 4.82 -18.99
CA ASP A 80 7.19 4.55 -18.70
C ASP A 80 6.95 3.19 -18.02
N ALA A 81 8.01 2.38 -17.84
CA ALA A 81 7.93 1.06 -17.24
C ALA A 81 7.42 1.12 -15.80
N TRP A 82 6.71 0.06 -15.41
CA TRP A 82 6.17 -0.09 -14.05
C TRP A 82 7.25 -0.65 -13.12
N ILE A 83 8.26 0.17 -12.85
CA ILE A 83 9.38 -0.12 -11.96
C ILE A 83 9.44 1.00 -10.92
N GLY A 84 9.18 0.67 -9.66
CA GLY A 84 9.03 1.66 -8.60
C GLY A 84 8.74 1.04 -7.22
N THR A 85 8.32 1.88 -6.29
CA THR A 85 7.82 1.44 -4.97
C THR A 85 6.35 1.05 -5.01
N PHE A 86 5.87 0.38 -3.95
CA PHE A 86 4.43 0.15 -3.74
C PHE A 86 3.63 1.47 -3.76
N HIS A 87 4.16 2.52 -3.12
CA HIS A 87 3.54 3.84 -3.10
C HIS A 87 3.48 4.47 -4.50
N ALA A 88 4.57 4.38 -5.29
CA ALA A 88 4.57 4.88 -6.67
C ALA A 88 3.58 4.12 -7.56
N PHE A 89 3.45 2.80 -7.37
CA PHE A 89 2.45 1.97 -8.04
C PHE A 89 1.02 2.42 -7.70
N CYS A 90 0.69 2.51 -6.41
CA CYS A 90 -0.62 2.96 -5.93
C CYS A 90 -0.93 4.37 -6.43
N THR A 91 0.03 5.30 -6.33
CA THR A 91 -0.11 6.67 -6.83
C THR A 91 -0.48 6.69 -8.31
N ARG A 92 0.24 5.92 -9.14
CA ARG A 92 -0.01 5.87 -10.59
C ARG A 92 -1.38 5.30 -10.93
N ILE A 93 -1.87 4.32 -10.16
CA ILE A 93 -3.22 3.76 -10.32
C ILE A 93 -4.27 4.80 -9.90
N LEU A 94 -4.14 5.35 -8.70
CA LEU A 94 -5.08 6.31 -8.14
C LEU A 94 -5.21 7.55 -9.00
N SER A 95 -4.10 8.14 -9.47
CA SER A 95 -4.15 9.28 -10.39
C SER A 95 -4.86 8.97 -11.70
N ARG A 96 -4.75 7.74 -12.23
CA ARG A 96 -5.42 7.32 -13.47
C ARG A 96 -6.92 7.07 -13.28
N HIS A 97 -7.34 6.65 -12.08
CA HIS A 97 -8.72 6.28 -11.77
C HIS A 97 -9.38 7.22 -10.74
N ALA A 98 -8.81 8.41 -10.56
CA ALA A 98 -9.20 9.37 -9.52
C ALA A 98 -10.69 9.75 -9.56
N SER A 99 -11.27 9.83 -10.76
CA SER A 99 -12.68 10.15 -10.97
C SER A 99 -13.64 9.13 -10.37
N LEU A 100 -13.25 7.86 -10.29
CA LEU A 100 -14.06 6.78 -9.72
C LEU A 100 -14.02 6.77 -8.19
N LEU A 101 -12.97 7.35 -7.61
CA LEU A 101 -12.75 7.42 -6.17
C LEU A 101 -13.12 8.79 -5.59
N HIS A 102 -13.59 9.72 -6.43
CA HIS A 102 -13.89 11.11 -6.06
C HIS A 102 -12.71 11.81 -5.37
N ILE A 103 -11.47 11.53 -5.81
CA ILE A 103 -10.26 12.20 -5.32
C ILE A 103 -9.69 13.15 -6.37
N ASN A 104 -8.93 14.13 -5.91
CA ASN A 104 -8.16 15.01 -6.80
C ASN A 104 -7.08 14.18 -7.52
N PRO A 105 -7.03 14.10 -8.86
CA PRO A 105 -6.00 13.35 -9.59
C PRO A 105 -4.56 13.86 -9.36
N GLN A 106 -4.42 15.09 -8.88
CA GLN A 106 -3.15 15.75 -8.52
C GLN A 106 -2.98 15.82 -7.00
N PHE A 107 -3.45 14.82 -6.25
CA PHE A 107 -3.29 14.78 -4.80
C PHE A 107 -1.81 14.87 -4.41
N ARG A 108 -1.54 15.53 -3.29
CA ARG A 108 -0.19 15.58 -2.70
C ARG A 108 -0.03 14.45 -1.69
N ILE A 109 1.12 13.78 -1.75
CA ILE A 109 1.47 12.74 -0.79
C ILE A 109 2.05 13.41 0.47
N LEU A 110 1.52 13.03 1.63
CA LEU A 110 2.02 13.44 2.93
C LEU A 110 3.19 12.56 3.35
N ASP A 111 4.19 13.19 3.98
CA ASP A 111 5.18 12.44 4.73
C ASP A 111 4.55 11.80 5.99
N GLU A 112 5.26 10.83 6.57
CA GLU A 112 4.77 10.11 7.74
C GLU A 112 4.45 11.03 8.93
N GLY A 113 5.22 12.11 9.13
CA GLY A 113 5.01 13.03 10.24
C GLY A 113 3.70 13.81 10.09
N ALA A 114 3.48 14.36 8.89
CA ALA A 114 2.25 15.06 8.56
C ALA A 114 1.04 14.12 8.56
N GLY A 115 1.20 12.89 8.08
CA GLY A 115 0.15 11.85 8.15
C GLY A 115 -0.24 11.54 9.59
N ARG A 116 0.73 11.29 10.47
CA ARG A 116 0.48 11.04 11.91
C ARG A 116 -0.20 12.22 12.59
N LEU A 117 0.21 13.45 12.27
CA LEU A 117 -0.42 14.66 12.82
C LEU A 117 -1.90 14.76 12.42
N LEU A 118 -2.24 14.50 11.15
CA LEU A 118 -3.64 14.50 10.70
C LEU A 118 -4.45 13.38 11.36
N THR A 119 -3.87 12.20 11.54
CA THR A 119 -4.51 11.09 12.28
C THR A 119 -4.84 11.51 13.71
N HIS A 120 -3.88 12.10 14.43
CA HIS A 120 -4.09 12.63 15.78
C HIS A 120 -5.22 13.68 15.80
N GLN A 121 -5.17 14.65 14.86
CA GLN A 121 -6.19 15.69 14.75
C GLN A 121 -7.58 15.13 14.45
N ALA A 122 -7.68 14.15 13.56
CA ALA A 122 -8.94 13.50 13.21
C ALA A 122 -9.52 12.72 14.40
N ALA A 123 -8.71 11.93 15.09
CA ALA A 123 -9.10 11.20 16.29
C ALA A 123 -9.59 12.17 17.40
N GLN A 124 -8.79 13.18 17.72
CA GLN A 124 -9.10 14.14 18.77
C GLN A 124 -10.35 14.97 18.46
N THR A 125 -10.44 15.55 17.25
CA THR A 125 -11.58 16.40 16.85
C THR A 125 -12.88 15.61 16.84
N THR A 126 -12.85 14.39 16.28
CA THR A 126 -14.01 13.51 16.25
C THR A 126 -14.46 13.15 17.65
N PHE A 127 -13.53 12.72 18.51
CA PHE A 127 -13.88 12.23 19.83
C PHE A 127 -14.43 13.34 20.73
N LEU A 128 -13.85 14.55 20.67
CA LEU A 128 -14.39 15.72 21.36
C LEU A 128 -15.80 16.06 20.90
N SER A 129 -16.05 16.08 19.58
CA SER A 129 -17.37 16.34 19.01
C SER A 129 -18.41 15.30 19.44
N LEU A 130 -18.03 14.02 19.51
CA LEU A 130 -18.90 12.96 20.02
C LEU A 130 -19.27 13.18 21.50
N LEU A 131 -18.33 13.60 22.34
CA LEU A 131 -18.62 13.92 23.75
C LEU A 131 -19.53 15.14 23.89
N GLU A 132 -19.29 16.20 23.12
CA GLU A 132 -20.11 17.43 23.13
C GLU A 132 -21.57 17.16 22.72
N THR A 133 -21.78 16.20 21.82
CA THR A 133 -23.11 15.79 21.35
C THR A 133 -23.79 14.77 22.27
N GLY A 134 -23.14 14.36 23.37
CA GLY A 134 -23.68 13.38 24.32
C GLY A 134 -23.72 11.95 23.76
N ASN A 135 -22.83 11.60 22.84
CA ASN A 135 -22.76 10.27 22.25
C ASN A 135 -22.44 9.20 23.34
N GLU A 136 -23.31 8.22 23.47
CA GLU A 136 -23.22 7.17 24.50
C GLU A 136 -21.96 6.31 24.38
N HIS A 137 -21.49 6.04 23.16
CA HIS A 137 -20.28 5.26 22.94
C HIS A 137 -19.04 6.01 23.40
N ALA A 138 -18.92 7.30 23.07
CA ALA A 138 -17.81 8.11 23.52
C ALA A 138 -17.79 8.26 25.06
N ALA A 139 -18.96 8.47 25.68
CA ALA A 139 -19.09 8.53 27.13
C ALA A 139 -18.64 7.21 27.80
N LEU A 140 -19.08 6.07 27.28
CA LEU A 140 -18.68 4.75 27.77
C LEU A 140 -17.16 4.54 27.70
N LEU A 141 -16.51 4.95 26.59
CA LEU A 141 -15.06 4.82 26.46
C LEU A 141 -14.30 5.69 27.46
N VAL A 142 -14.77 6.91 27.75
CA VAL A 142 -14.14 7.77 28.77
C VAL A 142 -14.27 7.16 30.16
N GLU A 143 -15.44 6.60 30.50
CA GLU A 143 -15.66 5.93 31.78
C GLU A 143 -14.74 4.71 31.94
N ALA A 144 -14.57 3.91 30.87
CA ALA A 144 -13.79 2.69 30.91
C ALA A 144 -12.27 2.91 30.85
N LEU A 145 -11.79 3.89 30.07
CA LEU A 145 -10.38 4.01 29.70
C LEU A 145 -9.73 5.35 30.05
N GLU A 146 -10.47 6.38 30.46
CA GLU A 146 -10.03 7.78 30.52
C GLU A 146 -9.78 8.41 29.13
N PHE A 147 -10.07 9.70 29.00
CA PHE A 147 -10.01 10.44 27.74
C PHE A 147 -8.68 10.28 26.98
N ARG A 148 -7.54 10.41 27.67
CA ARG A 148 -6.21 10.36 27.02
C ARG A 148 -5.94 9.00 26.39
N ASN A 149 -6.34 7.91 27.05
CA ASN A 149 -6.07 6.57 26.54
C ASN A 149 -7.00 6.23 25.38
N VAL A 150 -8.21 6.79 25.34
CA VAL A 150 -9.10 6.63 24.18
C VAL A 150 -8.50 7.25 22.92
N ILE A 151 -7.93 8.46 23.02
CA ILE A 151 -7.28 9.09 21.87
C ILE A 151 -6.09 8.26 21.38
N GLY A 152 -5.22 7.79 22.29
CA GLY A 152 -4.12 6.90 21.92
C GLY A 152 -4.58 5.59 21.27
N LEU A 153 -5.64 4.97 21.81
CA LEU A 153 -6.24 3.77 21.21
C LEU A 153 -6.76 4.03 19.79
N LEU A 154 -7.45 5.16 19.57
CA LEU A 154 -7.94 5.52 18.24
C LEU A 154 -6.78 5.76 17.26
N GLU A 155 -5.72 6.43 17.70
CA GLU A 155 -4.50 6.63 16.90
C GLU A 155 -3.86 5.30 16.50
N ASP A 156 -3.69 4.38 17.44
CA ASP A 156 -3.11 3.06 17.18
C ASP A 156 -3.98 2.26 16.19
N LEU A 157 -5.30 2.28 16.37
CA LEU A 157 -6.23 1.62 15.45
C LEU A 157 -6.19 2.26 14.05
N MET A 158 -6.11 3.59 13.96
CA MET A 158 -6.05 4.32 12.69
C MET A 158 -4.69 4.16 12.00
N ALA A 159 -3.61 4.01 12.75
CA ALA A 159 -2.28 3.71 12.24
C ALA A 159 -2.22 2.34 11.56
N PHE A 160 -3.19 1.44 11.78
CA PHE A 160 -3.36 0.17 11.08
C PHE A 160 -4.78 -0.01 10.54
N ARG A 161 -5.38 1.08 10.04
CA ARG A 161 -6.82 1.17 9.73
C ARG A 161 -7.37 0.04 8.87
N TRP A 162 -6.65 -0.44 7.86
CA TRP A 162 -7.09 -1.59 7.07
C TRP A 162 -7.31 -2.82 7.95
N HIS A 163 -6.29 -3.20 8.73
CA HIS A 163 -6.34 -4.34 9.63
C HIS A 163 -7.42 -4.18 10.70
N SER A 164 -7.53 -2.97 11.28
CA SER A 164 -8.56 -2.64 12.26
C SER A 164 -9.97 -2.78 11.67
N GLN A 165 -10.21 -2.27 10.45
CA GLN A 165 -11.48 -2.43 9.75
C GLN A 165 -11.81 -3.91 9.50
N GLN A 166 -10.84 -4.68 9.03
CA GLN A 166 -11.00 -6.13 8.81
C GLN A 166 -11.34 -6.85 10.11
N LEU A 167 -10.62 -6.53 11.19
CA LEU A 167 -10.83 -7.10 12.52
C LEU A 167 -12.27 -6.86 13.02
N PHE A 168 -12.79 -5.65 12.84
CA PHE A 168 -14.16 -5.30 13.24
C PHE A 168 -15.24 -5.87 12.31
N SER A 169 -14.90 -6.17 11.05
CA SER A 169 -15.86 -6.71 10.07
C SER A 169 -16.04 -8.23 10.12
N HIS A 170 -15.07 -8.98 10.63
CA HIS A 170 -14.99 -10.44 10.46
C HIS A 170 -14.96 -11.27 11.76
N GLY A 171 -15.12 -10.69 12.95
CA GLY A 171 -14.95 -11.43 14.20
C GLY A 171 -15.96 -11.13 15.30
N THR A 172 -16.26 -12.15 16.12
CA THR A 172 -16.53 -11.97 17.55
C THR A 172 -15.20 -11.69 18.23
N LEU A 173 -14.98 -10.42 18.57
CA LEU A 173 -13.88 -10.01 19.43
C LEU A 173 -14.34 -10.11 20.89
N GLY A 174 -13.44 -10.51 21.77
CA GLY A 174 -13.70 -10.54 23.21
C GLY A 174 -14.79 -11.52 23.64
N SER A 175 -15.14 -11.43 24.90
CA SER A 175 -16.27 -12.12 25.51
C SER A 175 -17.58 -11.34 25.27
N PRO A 176 -18.76 -11.95 25.48
CA PRO A 176 -20.04 -11.22 25.40
C PRO A 176 -20.10 -9.99 26.31
N GLU A 177 -19.34 -9.98 27.42
CA GLU A 177 -19.26 -8.87 28.37
C GLU A 177 -18.47 -7.67 27.79
N ASP A 178 -17.55 -7.92 26.85
CA ASP A 178 -16.74 -6.89 26.19
C ASP A 178 -17.49 -6.21 25.02
N GLN A 179 -18.61 -6.79 24.58
CA GLN A 179 -19.32 -6.36 23.39
C GLN A 179 -19.76 -4.88 23.40
N PRO A 180 -20.24 -4.29 24.52
CA PRO A 180 -20.56 -2.87 24.58
C PRO A 180 -19.32 -1.99 24.33
N LEU A 181 -18.19 -2.34 24.93
CA LEU A 181 -16.94 -1.60 24.78
C LEU A 181 -16.41 -1.71 23.35
N LEU A 182 -16.41 -2.91 22.78
CA LEU A 182 -16.01 -3.14 21.38
C LEU A 182 -16.88 -2.36 20.40
N THR A 183 -18.20 -2.36 20.61
CA THR A 183 -19.14 -1.57 19.80
C THR A 183 -18.80 -0.09 19.87
N ALA A 184 -18.48 0.41 21.07
CA ALA A 184 -18.11 1.80 21.27
C ALA A 184 -16.77 2.16 20.61
N VAL A 185 -15.76 1.29 20.71
CA VAL A 185 -14.47 1.44 20.02
C VAL A 185 -14.67 1.47 18.51
N THR A 186 -15.38 0.49 17.95
CA THR A 186 -15.64 0.42 16.51
C THR A 186 -16.41 1.66 16.02
N HIS A 187 -17.39 2.14 16.78
CA HIS A 187 -18.12 3.37 16.45
C HIS A 187 -17.20 4.58 16.37
N CYS A 188 -16.42 4.85 17.42
CA CYS A 188 -15.55 6.01 17.49
C CYS A 188 -14.41 5.93 16.44
N PHE A 189 -13.84 4.74 16.25
CA PHE A 189 -12.84 4.47 15.21
C PHE A 189 -13.39 4.76 13.81
N THR A 190 -14.58 4.26 13.48
CA THR A 190 -15.20 4.48 12.17
C THR A 190 -15.41 5.98 11.91
N LYS A 191 -15.93 6.71 12.91
CA LYS A 191 -16.11 8.16 12.81
C LYS A 191 -14.79 8.91 12.63
N ALA A 192 -13.74 8.48 13.32
CA ALA A 192 -12.43 9.10 13.19
C ALA A 192 -11.79 8.84 11.82
N CYS A 193 -11.97 7.64 11.25
CA CYS A 193 -11.60 7.34 9.87
C CYS A 193 -12.38 8.20 8.86
N ASP A 194 -13.69 8.39 9.06
CA ASP A 194 -14.51 9.26 8.21
C ASP A 194 -14.03 10.73 8.24
N GLU A 195 -13.61 11.22 9.41
CA GLU A 195 -13.00 12.56 9.56
C GLU A 195 -11.66 12.66 8.83
N LEU A 196 -10.79 11.67 9.01
CA LEU A 196 -9.49 11.64 8.32
C LEU A 196 -9.67 11.62 6.79
N GLN A 197 -10.62 10.84 6.29
CA GLN A 197 -10.95 10.79 4.86
C GLN A 197 -11.45 12.14 4.35
N ARG A 198 -12.23 12.89 5.16
CA ARG A 198 -12.64 14.26 4.82
C ARG A 198 -11.46 15.21 4.74
N TYR A 199 -10.50 15.14 5.68
CA TYR A 199 -9.27 15.94 5.59
C TYR A 199 -8.48 15.66 4.30
N PHE A 200 -8.36 14.39 3.92
CA PHE A 200 -7.70 14.00 2.67
C PHE A 200 -8.43 14.55 1.43
N HIS A 201 -9.75 14.43 1.39
CA HIS A 201 -10.57 14.92 0.30
C HIS A 201 -10.46 16.44 0.15
N ASP A 202 -10.69 17.18 1.24
CA ASP A 202 -10.80 18.64 1.21
C ASP A 202 -9.45 19.31 0.93
N ALA A 203 -8.36 18.74 1.44
CA ALA A 203 -7.01 19.25 1.18
C ALA A 203 -6.41 18.75 -0.14
N GLY A 204 -7.02 17.74 -0.77
CA GLY A 204 -6.43 17.04 -1.92
C GLY A 204 -5.11 16.36 -1.56
N GLN A 205 -5.07 15.65 -0.43
CA GLN A 205 -3.85 15.06 0.13
C GLN A 205 -4.09 13.62 0.55
N LEU A 206 -3.06 12.78 0.47
CA LEU A 206 -3.12 11.39 0.90
C LEU A 206 -1.84 11.04 1.67
N ASP A 207 -1.96 10.28 2.76
CA ASP A 207 -0.79 9.63 3.37
C ASP A 207 -0.50 8.29 2.68
N PHE A 208 0.60 7.64 3.09
CA PHE A 208 1.03 6.37 2.48
C PHE A 208 0.00 5.25 2.62
N GLN A 209 -0.60 5.08 3.80
CA GLN A 209 -1.64 4.07 3.95
C GLN A 209 -2.91 4.37 3.15
N ALA A 210 -3.19 5.64 2.82
CA ALA A 210 -4.38 5.99 2.04
C ALA A 210 -4.16 5.56 0.59
N LEU A 211 -2.92 5.68 0.09
CA LEU A 211 -2.57 5.14 -1.22
C LEU A 211 -2.91 3.64 -1.32
N GLU A 212 -2.53 2.85 -0.32
CA GLU A 212 -2.76 1.41 -0.31
C GLU A 212 -4.25 1.07 -0.14
N THR A 213 -4.89 1.60 0.90
CA THR A 213 -6.30 1.31 1.22
C THR A 213 -7.24 1.77 0.12
N MET A 214 -7.00 2.92 -0.50
CA MET A 214 -7.82 3.39 -1.62
C MET A 214 -7.57 2.60 -2.91
N THR A 215 -6.34 2.16 -3.15
CA THR A 215 -6.04 1.29 -4.31
C THR A 215 -6.73 -0.07 -4.15
N LEU A 216 -6.71 -0.62 -2.93
CA LEU A 216 -7.43 -1.85 -2.63
C LEU A 216 -8.94 -1.67 -2.71
N HIS A 217 -9.46 -0.54 -2.20
CA HIS A 217 -10.87 -0.18 -2.36
C HIS A 217 -11.25 -0.08 -3.84
N LEU A 218 -10.45 0.56 -4.69
CA LEU A 218 -10.66 0.60 -6.13
C LEU A 218 -10.77 -0.80 -6.72
N PHE A 219 -9.82 -1.69 -6.44
CA PHE A 219 -9.82 -3.04 -7.00
C PHE A 219 -10.95 -3.93 -6.49
N THR A 220 -11.37 -3.75 -5.24
CA THR A 220 -12.49 -4.50 -4.65
C THR A 220 -13.85 -3.99 -5.12
N SER A 221 -14.00 -2.68 -5.31
CA SER A 221 -15.24 -2.05 -5.79
C SER A 221 -15.40 -2.09 -7.31
N HIS A 222 -14.30 -2.17 -8.06
CA HIS A 222 -14.28 -2.20 -9.53
C HIS A 222 -13.45 -3.41 -10.04
N PRO A 223 -14.02 -4.63 -10.02
CA PRO A 223 -13.31 -5.85 -10.42
C PRO A 223 -12.82 -5.85 -11.88
N ASP A 224 -13.46 -5.08 -12.76
CA ASP A 224 -13.06 -4.86 -14.15
C ASP A 224 -11.70 -4.13 -14.25
N ILE A 225 -11.46 -3.15 -13.37
CA ILE A 225 -10.18 -2.44 -13.28
C ILE A 225 -9.10 -3.36 -12.75
N LEU A 226 -9.40 -4.14 -11.71
CA LEU A 226 -8.49 -5.17 -11.21
C LEU A 226 -8.12 -6.14 -12.34
N HIS A 227 -9.11 -6.63 -13.08
CA HIS A 227 -8.90 -7.54 -14.19
C HIS A 227 -8.02 -6.91 -15.29
N MET A 228 -8.26 -5.66 -15.66
CA MET A 228 -7.43 -4.92 -16.60
C MET A 228 -5.95 -4.91 -16.17
N TYR A 229 -5.67 -4.65 -14.88
CA TYR A 229 -4.30 -4.66 -14.37
C TYR A 229 -3.70 -6.08 -14.24
N GLN A 230 -4.50 -7.09 -13.93
CA GLN A 230 -4.07 -8.51 -13.94
C GLN A 230 -3.75 -9.00 -15.36
N GLU A 231 -4.51 -8.58 -16.37
CA GLU A 231 -4.22 -8.88 -17.76
C GLU A 231 -3.00 -8.12 -18.27
N ARG A 232 -2.82 -6.89 -17.78
CA ARG A 232 -1.64 -6.07 -18.03
C ARG A 232 -0.41 -6.74 -17.43
N PHE A 233 -0.33 -6.95 -16.13
CA PHE A 233 0.88 -7.47 -15.49
C PHE A 233 0.88 -9.01 -15.45
N ARG A 234 1.57 -9.62 -16.39
CA ARG A 234 1.71 -11.09 -16.47
C ARG A 234 2.93 -11.60 -15.69
N HIS A 235 3.92 -10.75 -15.47
CA HIS A 235 5.07 -11.08 -14.63
C HIS A 235 5.25 -9.99 -13.56
N LEU A 236 5.19 -10.43 -12.31
CA LEU A 236 5.39 -9.61 -11.12
C LEU A 236 6.75 -9.95 -10.51
N PHE A 237 7.54 -8.92 -10.25
CA PHE A 237 8.83 -9.03 -9.56
C PHE A 237 8.78 -8.13 -8.34
N VAL A 238 9.15 -8.68 -7.18
CA VAL A 238 9.21 -7.93 -5.92
C VAL A 238 10.61 -8.12 -5.37
N ASP A 239 11.34 -7.02 -5.20
CA ASP A 239 12.61 -6.98 -4.48
C ASP A 239 12.34 -6.66 -3.01
N GLU A 240 13.14 -7.23 -2.11
CA GLU A 240 13.03 -7.05 -0.65
C GLU A 240 11.64 -7.40 -0.08
N TYR A 241 11.06 -8.53 -0.48
CA TYR A 241 9.75 -9.02 -0.02
C TYR A 241 9.62 -9.16 1.51
N GLN A 242 10.72 -9.30 2.25
CA GLN A 242 10.67 -9.35 3.72
C GLN A 242 10.30 -8.02 4.39
N ASP A 243 10.47 -6.90 3.67
CA ASP A 243 10.21 -5.55 4.17
C ASP A 243 8.85 -5.01 3.68
N THR A 244 8.04 -5.86 3.02
CA THR A 244 6.73 -5.51 2.44
C THR A 244 5.58 -5.94 3.33
#